data_AF-A0A7K8J5V9-F1
#
_entry.id   AF-A0A7K8J5V9-F1
#
_cell.length_a   1.000
_cell.length_b   1.000
_cell.length_c   1.000
_cell.angle_alpha   90.00
_cell.angle_beta   90.00
_cell.angle_gamma   90.00
#
_symmetry.space_group_name_H-M   'P 1'
#
loop_
_entity.id
_entity.type
_entity.pdbx_description
1 polymer ?
#
loop_
_entity_poly.entity_id
_entity_poly.type
_entity_poly.pdbx_seq_one_letter_code
_entity_poly.pdbx_strand_id
1 'polypeptide(L)'
;MKVSAAGLALLLISASFSQTFSGPAGLDLPICCITYTQHKLPWKLIQRHYVTSSSCPLMAVVFVTKEGRQVCANPKNTWVRRYLQILEKN
;
A
#
# COMPACT_ATOMS: atom_id res chain seq x y z
N MET A 1 39.65 33.69 25.30
CA MET A 1 38.96 32.50 24.73
C MET A 1 39.33 32.40 23.25
N LYS A 2 40.25 31.52 22.86
CA LYS A 2 40.58 31.26 21.45
C LYS A 2 39.94 29.93 21.06
N VAL A 3 38.66 29.98 20.73
CA VAL A 3 38.01 28.86 20.04
C VAL A 3 38.73 28.70 18.70
N SER A 4 39.36 27.54 18.50
CA SER A 4 40.10 27.23 17.28
C SER A 4 39.14 27.25 16.09
N ALA A 5 39.41 28.11 15.11
CA ALA A 5 38.59 28.27 13.91
C ALA A 5 38.38 26.94 13.16
N ALA A 6 39.34 26.01 13.25
CA ALA A 6 39.24 24.67 12.69
C ALA A 6 38.18 23.80 13.38
N GLY A 7 38.01 23.93 14.71
CA GLY A 7 36.99 23.19 15.46
C GLY A 7 35.58 23.67 15.14
N LEU A 8 35.40 24.98 14.94
CA LEU A 8 34.15 25.58 14.48
C LEU A 8 33.79 25.14 13.06
N ALA A 9 34.77 25.03 12.16
CA ALA A 9 34.55 24.57 10.79
C ALA A 9 34.08 23.10 10.73
N LEU A 10 34.64 22.21 11.57
CA LEU A 10 34.22 20.81 11.62
C LEU A 10 32.78 20.62 12.13
N LEU A 11 32.34 21.43 13.09
CA LEU A 11 30.97 21.37 13.62
C LEU A 11 29.90 21.82 12.60
N LEU A 12 30.24 22.72 11.68
CA LEU A 12 29.31 23.18 10.63
C LEU A 12 29.07 22.11 9.55
N ILE A 13 30.04 21.22 9.32
CA ILE A 13 29.93 20.17 8.28
C ILE A 13 29.00 19.05 8.73
N SER A 14 28.95 18.72 10.04
CA SER A 14 28.07 17.66 10.57
C SER A 14 26.59 18.07 10.61
N ALA A 15 26.29 19.36 10.79
CA ALA A 15 24.91 19.87 10.78
C ALA A 15 24.26 19.79 9.38
N SER A 16 25.07 19.77 8.33
CA SER A 16 24.60 19.79 6.93
C SER A 16 24.11 18.43 6.42
N PHE A 17 24.38 17.33 7.14
CA PHE A 17 24.04 15.97 6.72
C PHE A 17 22.64 15.49 7.14
N SER A 18 21.78 16.41 7.59
CA SER A 18 20.36 16.11 7.80
C SER A 18 19.61 16.14 6.46
N GLN A 19 19.98 15.27 5.53
CA GLN A 19 19.17 15.01 4.33
C GLN A 19 17.95 14.20 4.76
N THR A 20 16.94 14.88 5.29
CA THR A 20 15.60 14.29 5.39
C THR A 20 15.12 14.07 3.97
N PHE A 21 15.17 12.83 3.49
CA PHE A 21 14.60 12.44 2.21
C PHE A 21 13.08 12.47 2.35
N SER A 22 12.50 13.67 2.42
CA SER A 22 11.05 13.85 2.26
C SER A 22 10.76 13.71 0.77
N GLY A 23 10.55 12.46 0.35
CA GLY A 23 9.79 12.21 -0.87
C GLY A 23 8.43 12.91 -0.77
N PRO A 24 7.78 13.25 -1.89
CA PRO A 24 6.44 13.80 -1.83
C PRO A 24 5.59 12.85 -0.99
N ALA A 25 4.99 13.36 0.09
CA ALA A 25 3.95 12.64 0.79
C ALA A 25 2.93 12.28 -0.28
N GLY A 26 2.90 11.01 -0.68
CA GLY A 26 2.01 10.54 -1.73
C GLY A 26 0.63 11.03 -1.36
N LEU A 27 -0.02 11.76 -2.26
CA LEU A 27 -1.42 12.11 -2.11
C LEU A 27 -2.13 10.80 -1.73
N ASP A 28 -2.85 10.79 -0.60
CA ASP A 28 -3.50 9.62 -0.02
C ASP A 28 -4.74 9.27 -0.87
N LEU A 29 -4.48 8.95 -2.14
CA LEU A 29 -5.48 8.68 -3.15
C LEU A 29 -6.01 7.27 -2.91
N PRO A 30 -7.34 7.10 -2.85
CA PRO A 30 -7.93 5.80 -2.68
C PRO A 30 -7.58 4.91 -3.88
N ILE A 31 -7.15 3.69 -3.61
CA ILE A 31 -6.91 2.69 -4.64
C ILE A 31 -8.27 2.26 -5.22
N CYS A 32 -8.51 2.60 -6.47
CA CYS A 32 -9.74 2.26 -7.18
C CYS A 32 -9.51 1.23 -8.28
N CYS A 33 -10.48 0.33 -8.44
CA CYS A 33 -10.52 -0.62 -9.54
C CYS A 33 -11.21 0.01 -10.75
N ILE A 34 -10.71 -0.29 -11.95
CA ILE A 34 -11.34 0.12 -13.21
C ILE A 34 -12.12 -1.05 -13.83
N THR A 35 -11.64 -2.27 -13.60
CA THR A 35 -12.24 -3.51 -14.10
C THR A 35 -12.13 -4.63 -13.06
N TYR A 36 -12.83 -5.73 -13.30
CA TYR A 36 -12.72 -6.95 -12.52
C TYR A 36 -11.87 -8.00 -13.25
N THR A 37 -11.20 -8.85 -12.48
CA THR A 37 -10.61 -10.08 -13.00
C THR A 37 -11.69 -10.96 -13.63
N GLN A 38 -11.40 -11.48 -14.82
CA GLN A 38 -12.24 -12.47 -15.51
C GLN A 38 -12.00 -13.88 -14.96
N HIS A 39 -10.82 -14.12 -14.39
CA HIS A 39 -10.41 -15.42 -13.90
C HIS A 39 -10.50 -15.52 -12.39
N LYS A 40 -10.96 -16.68 -11.91
CA LYS A 40 -10.96 -17.03 -10.49
C LYS A 40 -9.52 -17.21 -10.01
N LEU A 41 -9.18 -16.57 -8.88
CA LEU A 41 -7.88 -16.74 -8.25
C LEU A 41 -7.82 -18.10 -7.51
N PRO A 42 -6.69 -18.83 -7.60
CA PRO A 42 -6.42 -19.96 -6.72
C PRO A 42 -6.41 -19.52 -5.25
N TRP A 43 -7.23 -20.16 -4.41
CA TRP A 43 -7.38 -19.84 -2.98
C TRP A 43 -6.04 -19.78 -2.24
N LYS A 44 -5.13 -20.73 -2.53
CA LYS A 44 -3.83 -20.86 -1.86
C LYS A 44 -2.93 -19.64 -2.02
N LEU A 45 -3.18 -18.78 -3.02
CA LEU A 45 -2.41 -17.58 -3.30
C LEU A 45 -2.92 -16.36 -2.51
N ILE A 46 -4.14 -16.38 -2.00
CA ILE A 46 -4.75 -15.23 -1.32
C ILE A 46 -4.19 -15.14 0.09
N GLN A 47 -3.76 -13.93 0.46
CA GLN A 47 -3.25 -13.63 1.80
C GLN A 47 -4.24 -12.77 2.59
N ARG A 48 -4.79 -11.73 1.95
CA ARG A 48 -5.77 -10.82 2.56
C ARG A 48 -6.68 -10.23 1.51
N HIS A 49 -7.69 -9.51 1.95
CA HIS A 49 -8.58 -8.76 1.08
C HIS A 49 -8.93 -7.40 1.69
N TYR A 50 -9.42 -6.48 0.86
CA TYR A 50 -10.05 -5.25 1.31
C TYR A 50 -11.10 -4.81 0.28
N VAL A 51 -11.98 -3.89 0.67
CA VAL A 51 -12.99 -3.31 -0.24
C VAL A 51 -12.51 -1.94 -0.68
N THR A 52 -12.71 -1.60 -1.95
CA THR A 52 -12.41 -0.27 -2.48
C THR A 52 -13.18 0.81 -1.73
N SER A 53 -12.62 2.03 -1.66
CA SER A 53 -13.30 3.19 -1.06
C SER A 53 -14.67 3.42 -1.71
N SER A 54 -15.61 3.97 -0.94
CA SER A 54 -16.92 4.40 -1.44
C SER A 54 -16.82 5.55 -2.46
N SER A 55 -15.70 6.27 -2.47
CA SER A 55 -15.40 7.29 -3.50
C SER A 55 -15.00 6.70 -4.85
N CYS A 56 -14.74 5.38 -4.94
CA CYS A 56 -14.39 4.75 -6.20
C CYS A 56 -15.63 4.56 -7.08
N PRO A 57 -15.50 4.77 -8.41
CA PRO A 57 -16.62 4.59 -9.34
C PRO A 57 -17.06 3.12 -9.44
N LEU A 58 -16.12 2.19 -9.20
CA LEU A 58 -16.37 0.76 -9.22
C LEU A 58 -16.13 0.16 -7.83
N MET A 59 -17.21 -0.32 -7.23
CA MET A 59 -17.14 -1.11 -5.99
C MET A 59 -16.54 -2.48 -6.27
N ALA A 60 -15.41 -2.79 -5.64
CA ALA A 60 -14.69 -4.05 -5.82
C ALA A 60 -14.15 -4.61 -4.50
N VAL A 61 -13.97 -5.92 -4.48
CA VAL A 61 -13.14 -6.59 -3.47
C VAL A 61 -11.76 -6.76 -4.08
N VAL A 62 -10.73 -6.24 -3.43
CA VAL A 62 -9.34 -6.42 -3.85
C VAL A 62 -8.74 -7.57 -3.05
N PHE A 63 -8.35 -8.63 -3.74
CA PHE A 63 -7.54 -9.70 -3.15
C PHE A 63 -6.07 -9.36 -3.26
N VAL A 64 -5.35 -9.47 -2.15
CA VAL A 64 -3.90 -9.36 -2.13
C VAL A 64 -3.32 -10.76 -2.02
N THR A 65 -2.50 -11.11 -3.00
CA THR A 65 -1.81 -12.40 -3.04
C THR A 65 -0.60 -12.40 -2.10
N LYS A 66 -0.08 -13.60 -1.79
CA LYS A 66 1.16 -13.77 -1.00
C LYS A 66 2.38 -13.09 -1.63
N GLU A 67 2.37 -12.89 -2.95
CA GLU A 67 3.40 -12.14 -3.69
C GLU A 67 3.15 -10.62 -3.68
N GLY A 68 2.13 -10.13 -2.96
CA GLY A 68 1.77 -8.72 -2.91
C GLY A 68 0.98 -8.21 -4.11
N ARG A 69 0.69 -9.05 -5.12
CA ARG A 69 -0.15 -8.65 -6.26
C ARG A 69 -1.57 -8.37 -5.80
N GLN A 70 -2.13 -7.26 -6.28
CA GLN A 70 -3.49 -6.81 -5.98
C GLN A 70 -4.40 -7.11 -7.16
N VAL A 71 -5.51 -7.80 -6.92
CA VAL A 71 -6.44 -8.19 -7.98
C VAL A 71 -7.87 -7.81 -7.62
N CYS A 72 -8.46 -6.95 -8.44
CA CYS A 72 -9.85 -6.52 -8.35
C CYS A 72 -10.81 -7.64 -8.71
N ALA A 73 -11.78 -7.93 -7.85
CA ALA A 73 -12.77 -8.98 -8.05
C ALA A 73 -14.20 -8.46 -7.83
N ASN A 74 -15.13 -8.96 -8.64
CA ASN A 74 -16.54 -8.56 -8.57
C ASN A 74 -17.19 -9.19 -7.33
N PRO A 75 -17.72 -8.41 -6.37
CA PRO A 75 -18.38 -8.95 -5.17
C PRO A 75 -19.60 -9.82 -5.50
N LYS A 76 -20.20 -9.66 -6.69
CA LYS A 76 -21.33 -10.48 -7.14
C LYS A 76 -20.91 -11.90 -7.55
N ASN A 77 -19.63 -12.17 -7.80
CA ASN A 77 -19.17 -13.51 -8.16
C ASN A 77 -19.26 -14.48 -6.97
N THR A 78 -19.78 -15.68 -7.22
CA THR A 78 -19.99 -16.70 -6.17
C THR A 78 -18.68 -17.12 -5.48
N TRP A 79 -17.59 -17.24 -6.24
CA TRP A 79 -16.28 -17.59 -5.67
C TRP A 79 -15.71 -16.48 -4.77
N VAL A 80 -16.00 -15.21 -5.08
CA VAL A 80 -15.56 -14.06 -4.27
C VAL A 80 -16.26 -14.10 -2.92
N ARG A 81 -17.60 -14.25 -2.92
CA ARG A 81 -18.39 -14.38 -1.69
C ARG A 81 -17.94 -15.54 -0.83
N ARG A 82 -17.66 -16.70 -1.44
CA ARG A 82 -17.14 -17.88 -0.73
C ARG A 82 -15.79 -17.60 -0.08
N TYR A 83 -14.89 -16.89 -0.76
CA TYR A 83 -13.58 -16.55 -0.22
C TYR A 83 -13.69 -15.57 0.95
N LEU A 84 -14.56 -14.57 0.86
CA LEU A 84 -14.83 -13.64 1.96
C LEU A 84 -15.32 -14.40 3.21
N GLN A 85 -16.30 -15.29 3.07
CA GLN A 85 -16.82 -16.11 4.18
C GLN A 85 -15.74 -16.97 4.85
N ILE A 86 -14.80 -17.50 4.07
CA ILE A 86 -13.68 -18.29 4.62
C ILE A 86 -12.70 -17.36 5.35
N LEU A 87 -12.37 -16.20 4.77
CA LEU A 87 -11.44 -15.25 5.38
C LEU A 87 -12.01 -14.59 6.66
N GLU A 88 -13.32 -14.37 6.75
CA GLU A 88 -13.97 -13.82 7.96
C GLU A 88 -14.04 -14.81 9.12
N LYS A 89 -13.98 -16.12 8.83
CA LYS A 89 -14.09 -17.18 9.83
C LYS A 89 -12.74 -17.56 10.48
N ASN A 90 -11.63 -17.14 9.88
CA ASN A 90 -10.27 -17.39 10.41
C ASN A 90 -9.75 -16.16 11.14
#